data_AF-A0A6A5S665-F1
#
_entry.id   AF-A0A6A5S665-F1
#
_cell.length_a   1.000
_cell.length_b   1.000
_cell.length_c   1.000
_cell.angle_alpha   90.00
_cell.angle_beta   90.00
_cell.angle_gamma   90.00
#
_symmetry.space_group_name_H-M   'P 1'
#
loop_
_entity.id
_entity.type
_entity.pdbx_description
1 polymer ?
#
loop_
_entity_poly.entity_id
_entity_poly.type
_entity_poly.pdbx_seq_one_letter_code
_entity_poly.pdbx_strand_id
1 'polypeptide(L)'
;MSTGHPTPRATMFSTTFFFVLPSYYDKIDSRWEKISRLYDEAKSDVIPTKRDGAVNSLKAELEILESDVNEYRDLVKGVDAMDLAGVYVVAGKSPHRALQIAKEDVEDLEASFRMVEERISEVKADVSYRLTEEK
;
A
#
# COMPACT_ATOMS: atom_id res chain seq x y z
N MET A 1 -40.88 -0.50 -3.58
CA MET A 1 -39.51 0.01 -3.79
C MET A 1 -39.02 0.51 -2.45
N SER A 2 -38.16 -0.25 -1.76
CA SER A 2 -37.58 0.19 -0.48
C SER A 2 -36.30 0.93 -0.78
N THR A 3 -36.32 2.27 -0.68
CA THR A 3 -35.10 3.08 -0.68
C THR A 3 -34.45 2.91 0.69
N GLY A 4 -33.58 1.91 0.81
CA GLY A 4 -32.81 1.69 2.03
C GLY A 4 -31.89 2.88 2.29
N HIS A 5 -32.13 3.60 3.38
CA HIS A 5 -31.24 4.66 3.80
C HIS A 5 -29.87 4.07 4.14
N PRO A 6 -28.75 4.64 3.65
CA PRO A 6 -27.42 4.17 4.00
C PRO A 6 -27.21 4.33 5.51
N THR A 7 -26.90 3.21 6.18
CA THR A 7 -26.61 3.23 7.62
C THR A 7 -25.21 3.83 7.83
N PRO A 8 -24.93 4.47 8.97
CA PRO A 8 -23.63 5.07 9.25
C PRO A 8 -22.44 4.12 9.05
N ARG A 9 -22.62 2.83 9.37
CA ARG A 9 -21.63 1.78 9.14
C ARG A 9 -21.36 1.55 7.64
N ALA A 10 -22.41 1.50 6.81
CA ALA A 10 -22.27 1.35 5.36
C ALA A 10 -21.62 2.57 4.72
N THR A 11 -21.95 3.78 5.18
CA THR A 11 -21.32 5.02 4.70
C THR A 11 -19.84 5.09 5.08
N MET A 12 -19.47 4.74 6.31
CA MET A 12 -18.06 4.70 6.72
C MET A 12 -17.27 3.64 5.96
N PHE A 13 -17.84 2.44 5.77
CA PHE A 13 -17.20 1.39 4.98
C PHE A 13 -17.00 1.82 3.51
N SER A 14 -18.03 2.40 2.89
CA SER A 14 -17.96 2.94 1.52
C SER A 14 -16.89 4.02 1.40
N THR A 15 -16.80 4.94 2.36
CA THR A 15 -15.78 6.00 2.33
C THR A 15 -14.37 5.41 2.46
N THR A 16 -14.18 4.49 3.40
CA THR A 16 -12.88 3.82 3.58
C THR A 16 -12.48 3.03 2.34
N PHE A 17 -13.41 2.25 1.78
CA PHE A 17 -13.10 1.33 0.67
C PHE A 17 -12.91 2.06 -0.66
N PHE A 18 -13.74 3.04 -0.99
CA PHE A 18 -13.71 3.71 -2.30
C PHE A 18 -12.83 4.96 -2.35
N PHE A 19 -12.49 5.55 -1.21
CA PHE A 19 -11.72 6.81 -1.20
C PHE A 19 -10.43 6.69 -0.39
N VAL A 20 -10.50 6.16 0.84
CA VAL A 20 -9.32 6.10 1.71
C VAL A 20 -8.31 5.09 1.18
N LEU A 21 -8.71 3.84 0.92
CA LEU A 21 -7.78 2.80 0.46
C LEU A 21 -7.08 3.18 -0.86
N PRO A 22 -7.77 3.68 -1.91
CA PRO A 22 -7.10 4.15 -3.13
C PRO A 22 -6.13 5.31 -2.87
N SER A 23 -6.48 6.26 -2.00
CA SER A 23 -5.59 7.39 -1.71
C SER A 23 -4.28 6.96 -1.02
N TYR A 24 -4.34 5.92 -0.17
CA TYR A 24 -3.15 5.33 0.43
C TYR A 24 -2.30 4.57 -0.60
N TYR A 25 -2.96 3.87 -1.53
CA TYR A 25 -2.28 3.21 -2.64
C TYR A 25 -1.52 4.23 -3.51
N ASP A 26 -2.16 5.32 -3.94
CA ASP A 26 -1.53 6.38 -4.74
C ASP A 26 -0.35 7.03 -4.00
N LYS A 27 -0.47 7.19 -2.68
CA LYS A 27 0.61 7.71 -1.82
C LYS A 27 1.81 6.76 -1.78
N ILE A 28 1.57 5.46 -1.64
CA ILE A 28 2.60 4.41 -1.66
C ILE A 28 3.29 4.38 -3.03
N ASP A 29 2.51 4.40 -4.12
CA ASP A 29 3.03 4.36 -5.49
C ASP A 29 3.90 5.58 -5.82
N SER A 30 3.42 6.79 -5.49
CA SER A 30 4.19 8.03 -5.69
C SER A 30 5.52 8.02 -4.92
N ARG A 31 5.54 7.46 -3.70
CA ARG A 31 6.80 7.28 -2.96
C ARG A 31 7.70 6.23 -3.58
N TRP A 32 7.13 5.14 -4.06
CA TRP A 32 7.89 4.10 -4.74
C TRP A 32 8.62 4.65 -5.97
N GLU A 33 7.96 5.51 -6.75
CA GLU A 33 8.61 6.21 -7.87
C GLU A 33 9.77 7.11 -7.40
N LYS A 34 9.59 7.81 -6.28
CA LYS A 34 10.64 8.68 -5.71
C LYS A 34 11.83 7.87 -5.22
N ILE A 35 11.60 6.76 -4.53
CA ILE A 35 12.63 5.81 -4.09
C ILE A 35 13.39 5.27 -5.30
N SER A 36 12.70 4.89 -6.37
CA SER A 36 13.33 4.39 -7.59
C SER A 36 14.27 5.43 -8.21
N ARG A 37 13.82 6.69 -8.30
CA ARG A 37 14.65 7.80 -8.79
C ARG A 37 15.89 8.04 -7.91
N LEU A 38 15.70 8.12 -6.60
CA LEU A 38 16.80 8.32 -5.65
C LEU A 38 17.80 7.16 -5.66
N TYR A 39 17.33 5.94 -5.87
CA TYR A 39 18.17 4.75 -6.00
C TYR A 39 19.04 4.82 -7.27
N ASP A 40 18.46 5.22 -8.40
CA ASP A 40 19.21 5.42 -9.65
C ASP A 40 20.24 6.57 -9.53
N GLU A 41 19.87 7.66 -8.87
CA GLU A 41 20.78 8.79 -8.57
C GLU A 41 21.93 8.33 -7.66
N ALA A 42 21.64 7.65 -6.56
CA ALA A 42 22.65 7.13 -5.64
C ALA A 42 23.62 6.13 -6.28
N LYS A 43 23.18 5.42 -7.33
CA LYS A 43 24.00 4.46 -8.07
C LYS A 43 24.83 5.11 -9.17
N SER A 44 24.32 6.16 -9.81
CA SER A 44 24.95 6.80 -10.98
C SER A 44 25.80 8.03 -10.65
N ASP A 45 25.59 8.66 -9.49
CA ASP A 45 26.32 9.87 -9.13
C ASP A 45 27.81 9.59 -8.82
N VAL A 46 28.67 10.21 -9.63
CA VAL A 46 30.13 10.13 -9.51
C VAL A 46 30.66 11.04 -8.39
N ILE A 47 29.88 12.03 -7.95
CA ILE A 47 30.27 12.99 -6.92
C ILE A 47 29.90 12.43 -5.54
N PRO A 48 30.88 12.14 -4.65
CA PRO A 48 30.61 11.47 -3.38
C PRO A 48 29.61 12.19 -2.47
N THR A 49 29.65 13.52 -2.42
CA THR A 49 28.72 14.32 -1.60
C THR A 49 27.28 14.28 -2.12
N LYS A 50 27.08 14.18 -3.44
CA LYS A 50 25.74 14.01 -4.03
C LYS A 50 25.23 12.59 -3.83
N ARG A 51 26.10 11.59 -4.01
CA ARG A 51 25.82 10.18 -3.70
C ARG A 51 25.39 10.01 -2.23
N ASP A 52 26.15 10.56 -1.28
CA ASP A 52 25.81 10.51 0.15
C ASP A 52 24.48 11.22 0.45
N GLY A 53 24.20 12.35 -0.22
CA GLY A 53 22.92 13.05 -0.14
C GLY A 53 21.75 12.18 -0.62
N ALA A 54 21.88 11.57 -1.80
CA ALA A 54 20.88 10.68 -2.38
C ALA A 54 20.65 9.44 -1.50
N VAL A 55 21.71 8.82 -0.95
CA VAL A 55 21.60 7.68 -0.02
C VAL A 55 20.86 8.07 1.26
N ASN A 56 21.13 9.23 1.83
CA ASN A 56 20.43 9.70 3.03
C ASN A 56 18.94 9.99 2.75
N SER A 57 18.64 10.64 1.62
CA SER A 57 17.26 10.85 1.19
C SER A 57 16.54 9.53 0.92
N LEU A 58 17.21 8.56 0.30
CA LEU A 58 16.68 7.23 0.03
C LEU A 58 16.32 6.49 1.32
N LYS A 59 17.19 6.53 2.35
CA LYS A 59 16.91 5.95 3.66
C LYS A 59 15.68 6.57 4.31
N ALA A 60 15.58 7.89 4.31
CA ALA A 60 14.42 8.59 4.87
C ALA A 60 13.12 8.23 4.13
N GLU A 61 13.13 8.19 2.80
CA GLU A 61 11.94 7.80 2.03
C GLU A 61 11.55 6.33 2.24
N LEU A 62 12.51 5.42 2.42
CA LEU A 62 12.24 4.02 2.76
C LEU A 62 11.58 3.87 4.13
N GLU A 63 12.03 4.62 5.14
CA GLU A 63 11.39 4.64 6.46
C GLU A 63 9.95 5.17 6.39
N ILE A 64 9.72 6.24 5.63
CA ILE A 64 8.38 6.80 5.46
C ILE A 64 7.48 5.83 4.68
N LEU A 65 8.00 5.17 3.64
CA LEU A 65 7.25 4.17 2.88
C LEU A 65 6.85 2.99 3.78
N GLU A 66 7.75 2.51 4.64
CA GLU A 66 7.46 1.44 5.60
C GLU A 66 6.34 1.86 6.57
N SER A 67 6.36 3.10 7.05
CA SER A 67 5.27 3.66 7.85
C SER A 67 3.94 3.69 7.08
N ASP A 68 3.96 4.18 5.85
CA ASP A 68 2.75 4.30 5.03
C ASP A 68 2.15 2.93 4.66
N VAL A 69 3.00 1.92 4.40
CA VAL A 69 2.57 0.54 4.16
C VAL A 69 1.97 -0.08 5.42
N ASN A 70 2.55 0.17 6.60
CA ASN A 70 1.99 -0.29 7.86
C ASN A 70 0.62 0.35 8.16
N GLU A 71 0.48 1.66 7.95
CA GLU A 71 -0.81 2.35 8.07
C GLU A 71 -1.85 1.77 7.11
N TYR A 72 -1.48 1.56 5.84
CA TYR A 72 -2.35 0.96 4.84
C TYR A 72 -2.76 -0.47 5.22
N ARG A 73 -1.82 -1.25 5.77
CA ARG A 73 -2.08 -2.62 6.25
C ARG A 73 -3.06 -2.64 7.42
N ASP A 74 -2.92 -1.72 8.37
CA ASP A 74 -3.82 -1.64 9.52
C ASP A 74 -5.24 -1.24 9.11
N LEU A 75 -5.37 -0.38 8.09
CA LEU A 75 -6.67 -0.06 7.48
C LEU A 75 -7.30 -1.30 6.82
N VAL A 76 -6.52 -2.07 6.06
CA VAL A 76 -7.03 -3.26 5.36
C VAL A 76 -7.38 -4.40 6.32
N LYS A 77 -6.60 -4.62 7.39
CA LYS A 77 -6.98 -5.57 8.45
C LYS A 77 -8.31 -5.23 9.12
N GLY A 78 -8.72 -3.95 9.08
CA GLY A 78 -10.03 -3.51 9.54
C GLY A 78 -11.19 -3.83 8.59
N VAL A 79 -10.92 -4.32 7.38
CA VAL A 79 -11.93 -4.71 6.39
C VAL A 79 -12.42 -6.12 6.67
N ASP A 80 -13.65 -6.24 7.17
CA ASP A 80 -14.33 -7.53 7.31
C ASP A 80 -14.91 -7.97 5.95
N ALA A 81 -14.59 -9.20 5.53
CA ALA A 81 -15.14 -9.80 4.31
C ALA A 81 -16.68 -9.84 4.31
N MET A 82 -17.34 -9.89 5.48
CA MET A 82 -18.79 -9.80 5.58
C MET A 82 -19.33 -8.41 5.26
N ASP A 83 -18.64 -7.35 5.70
CA ASP A 83 -19.02 -5.97 5.37
C ASP A 83 -18.80 -5.71 3.87
N LEU A 84 -17.69 -6.21 3.30
CA LEU A 84 -17.41 -6.16 1.86
C LEU A 84 -18.43 -6.95 1.03
N ALA A 85 -18.82 -8.14 1.49
CA ALA A 85 -19.90 -8.91 0.88
C ALA A 85 -21.23 -8.14 0.88
N GLY A 86 -21.51 -7.39 1.95
CA GLY A 86 -22.67 -6.49 2.03
C GLY A 86 -22.69 -5.47 0.89
N VAL A 87 -21.54 -4.88 0.55
CA VAL A 87 -21.42 -3.95 -0.59
C VAL A 87 -21.71 -4.66 -1.92
N TYR A 88 -21.17 -5.86 -2.12
CA TYR A 88 -21.43 -6.63 -3.34
C TYR A 88 -22.90 -7.05 -3.48
N VAL A 89 -23.59 -7.37 -2.38
CA VAL A 89 -25.04 -7.64 -2.38
C VAL A 89 -25.82 -6.40 -2.80
N VAL A 90 -25.47 -5.22 -2.26
CA VAL A 90 -26.10 -3.95 -2.67
C VAL A 90 -25.86 -3.66 -4.16
N ALA A 91 -24.69 -4.02 -4.69
CA ALA A 91 -24.36 -3.94 -6.11
C ALA A 91 -25.04 -5.01 -6.99
N GLY A 92 -25.93 -5.84 -6.43
CA GLY A 92 -26.75 -6.80 -7.16
C GLY A 92 -26.16 -8.21 -7.27
N LYS A 93 -25.10 -8.54 -6.52
CA LYS A 93 -24.60 -9.93 -6.45
C LYS A 93 -25.46 -10.77 -5.52
N SER A 94 -25.56 -12.08 -5.80
CA SER A 94 -26.20 -13.00 -4.85
C SER A 94 -25.36 -13.11 -3.57
N PRO A 95 -25.96 -13.32 -2.39
CA PRO A 95 -25.22 -13.36 -1.12
C PRO A 95 -24.06 -14.35 -1.10
N HIS A 96 -24.23 -15.52 -1.71
CA HIS A 96 -23.19 -16.54 -1.80
C HIS A 96 -22.03 -16.08 -2.67
N ARG A 97 -22.33 -15.47 -3.83
CA ARG A 97 -21.30 -14.95 -4.75
C ARG A 97 -20.61 -13.72 -4.19
N ALA A 98 -21.34 -12.85 -3.51
CA ALA A 98 -20.82 -11.66 -2.84
C ALA A 98 -19.79 -12.02 -1.77
N LEU A 99 -20.10 -13.01 -0.92
CA LEU A 99 -19.17 -13.49 0.11
C LEU A 99 -17.93 -14.16 -0.49
N GLN A 100 -18.10 -14.91 -1.58
CA GLN A 100 -16.96 -15.51 -2.27
C GLN A 100 -16.00 -14.43 -2.80
N ILE A 101 -16.53 -13.47 -3.57
CA ILE A 101 -15.73 -12.36 -4.13
C ILE A 101 -15.06 -11.57 -3.01
N ALA A 102 -15.80 -11.25 -1.94
CA ALA A 102 -15.23 -10.50 -0.83
C ALA A 102 -14.06 -11.21 -0.13
N LYS A 103 -14.07 -12.55 -0.04
CA LYS A 103 -12.95 -13.31 0.50
C LYS A 103 -11.75 -13.30 -0.45
N GLU A 104 -12.01 -13.54 -1.74
CA GLU A 104 -10.97 -13.51 -2.79
C GLU A 104 -10.27 -12.13 -2.79
N ASP A 105 -11.03 -11.04 -2.76
CA ASP A 105 -10.47 -9.68 -2.74
C ASP A 105 -9.62 -9.40 -1.49
N VAL A 106 -10.05 -9.86 -0.30
CA VAL A 106 -9.28 -9.69 0.95
C VAL A 106 -7.98 -10.48 0.88
N GLU A 107 -8.01 -11.70 0.36
CA GLU A 107 -6.80 -12.53 0.16
C GLU A 107 -5.84 -11.89 -0.85
N ASP A 108 -6.35 -11.35 -1.95
CA ASP A 108 -5.57 -10.66 -2.98
C ASP A 108 -4.92 -9.37 -2.44
N LEU A 109 -5.65 -8.62 -1.61
CA LEU A 109 -5.12 -7.48 -0.86
C LEU A 109 -3.95 -7.90 0.03
N GLU A 110 -4.11 -8.93 0.86
CA GLU A 110 -3.04 -9.44 1.73
C GLU A 110 -1.83 -9.96 0.94
N ALA A 111 -2.04 -10.60 -0.20
CA ALA A 111 -0.96 -11.03 -1.09
C ALA A 111 -0.18 -9.84 -1.66
N SER A 112 -0.88 -8.81 -2.10
CA SER A 112 -0.28 -7.58 -2.63
C SER A 112 0.59 -6.87 -1.57
N PHE A 113 0.15 -6.83 -0.31
CA PHE A 113 0.95 -6.29 0.79
C PHE A 113 2.27 -7.03 1.00
N ARG A 114 2.24 -8.36 0.99
CA ARG A 114 3.45 -9.17 1.15
C ARG A 114 4.48 -8.86 0.07
N MET A 115 4.04 -8.71 -1.18
CA MET A 115 4.94 -8.33 -2.27
C MET A 115 5.59 -6.96 -2.06
N VAL A 116 4.84 -5.98 -1.56
CA VAL A 116 5.39 -4.65 -1.26
C VAL A 116 6.38 -4.71 -0.09
N GLU A 117 6.04 -5.42 1.00
CA GLU A 117 6.94 -5.63 2.15
C GLU A 117 8.26 -6.30 1.72
N GLU A 118 8.18 -7.35 0.88
CA GLU A 118 9.35 -8.02 0.32
C GLU A 118 10.22 -7.06 -0.50
N ARG A 119 9.60 -6.25 -1.36
CA ARG A 119 10.32 -5.31 -2.21
C ARG A 119 11.02 -4.20 -1.41
N ILE A 120 10.38 -3.68 -0.35
CA ILE A 120 11.00 -2.73 0.58
C ILE A 120 12.22 -3.36 1.25
N SER A 121 12.09 -4.62 1.70
CA SER A 121 13.19 -5.36 2.33
C SER A 121 14.37 -5.54 1.38
N GLU A 122 14.13 -5.91 0.11
CA GLU A 122 15.15 -6.02 -0.92
C GLU A 122 15.92 -4.71 -1.13
N VAL A 123 15.20 -3.59 -1.26
CA VAL A 123 15.82 -2.27 -1.47
C VAL A 123 16.62 -1.84 -0.23
N LYS A 124 16.09 -2.05 1.00
CA LYS A 124 16.83 -1.74 2.24
C LYS A 124 18.12 -2.54 2.36
N ALA A 125 18.07 -3.83 2.01
CA ALA A 125 19.25 -4.67 1.99
C ALA A 125 20.27 -4.15 0.98
N ASP A 126 19.84 -3.81 -0.23
CA ASP A 126 20.73 -3.31 -1.27
C ASP A 126 21.39 -1.97 -0.89
N VAL A 127 20.64 -1.04 -0.31
CA VAL A 127 21.18 0.23 0.20
C VAL A 127 22.22 -0.01 1.28
N SER A 128 21.95 -0.94 2.21
CA SER A 128 22.83 -1.23 3.34
C SER A 128 24.13 -1.92 2.90
N TYR A 129 24.05 -2.87 1.97
CA TYR A 129 25.22 -3.65 1.53
C TYR A 129 25.98 -3.01 0.38
N ARG A 130 25.30 -2.48 -0.64
CA ARG A 130 25.96 -2.03 -1.88
C ARG A 130 26.28 -0.55 -1.92
N LEU A 131 25.50 0.29 -1.24
CA LEU A 131 25.65 1.74 -1.32
C LEU A 131 26.37 2.35 -0.11
N THR A 132 26.48 1.64 1.01
CA THR A 132 27.19 2.11 2.21
C THR A 132 28.50 1.40 2.54
N GLU A 133 28.74 0.17 2.08
CA GLU A 133 29.99 -0.57 2.36
C GLU A 133 31.07 -0.42 1.28
N GLU A 134 30.76 0.17 0.11
CA GLU A 134 31.76 0.57 -0.92
C GLU A 134 32.52 1.87 -0.56
N LYS A 135 32.87 2.07 0.72
CA LYS A 135 33.77 3.16 1.15
C LYS A 135 35.22 2.71 1.13
#